data_AF-A0AAW0G713-F1
#
_entry.id   AF-A0AAW0G713-F1
#
_cell.length_a   1.000
_cell.length_b   1.000
_cell.length_c   1.000
_cell.angle_alpha   90.00
_cell.angle_beta   90.00
_cell.angle_gamma   90.00
#
_symmetry.space_group_name_H-M   'P 1'
#
loop_
_entity.id
_entity.type
_entity.pdbx_description
1 polymer ?
#
loop_
_entity_poly.entity_id
_entity_poly.type
_entity_poly.pdbx_seq_one_letter_code
_entity_poly.pdbx_strand_id
1 'polypeptide(L)'
;MSENSNSSQWWSEFHKGKGYKNNQTHKEAFCRGCVQATVAEIYTSELRAHSEGRCTVVRDESTIRKEVIDAQVVKPICGRIETMLRHLVKACPHFENSTKRQDAERELESRTRKTKHGPVSNSTEILCNPPLAPLQIPNAMLPPSHLPTPIASGACTPLPGLSGINTLVTFDTPIFTPGPSVPPMLPLLQVDDVDMGPQAKRPRLDSSASSGEGTSSTPFFAEVAAPPKLRWSNELQEQFRAELCMLLIATNTAWWAVDHPYVRWWFSCWLPGAQIPG
;
A
#
# COMPACT_ATOMS: atom_id res chain seq x y z
N MET A 1 -31.86 -16.88 12.93
CA MET A 1 -30.67 -16.09 12.54
C MET A 1 -31.09 -15.23 11.36
N SER A 2 -31.43 -13.97 11.62
CA SER A 2 -31.88 -13.06 10.58
C SER A 2 -30.70 -12.72 9.67
N GLU A 3 -30.76 -13.12 8.41
CA GLU A 3 -29.78 -12.72 7.40
C GLU A 3 -29.81 -11.19 7.30
N ASN A 4 -28.68 -10.56 7.63
CA ASN A 4 -28.51 -9.12 7.45
C ASN A 4 -28.70 -8.79 5.97
N SER A 5 -29.84 -8.20 5.61
CA SER A 5 -30.25 -7.76 4.26
C SER A 5 -29.34 -6.70 3.63
N ASN A 6 -28.23 -6.35 4.30
CA ASN A 6 -27.21 -5.41 3.82
C ASN A 6 -26.06 -6.08 3.06
N SER A 7 -26.12 -7.39 2.79
CA SER A 7 -25.14 -8.00 1.89
C SER A 7 -25.35 -7.49 0.47
N SER A 8 -24.37 -6.79 -0.08
CA SER A 8 -24.38 -6.34 -1.47
C SER A 8 -24.66 -7.51 -2.42
N GLN A 9 -25.54 -7.30 -3.41
CA GLN A 9 -25.88 -8.31 -4.42
C GLN A 9 -24.66 -8.88 -5.16
N TRP A 10 -23.55 -8.13 -5.19
CA TRP A 10 -22.30 -8.50 -5.85
C TRP A 10 -21.59 -9.69 -5.21
N TRP A 11 -21.95 -10.10 -3.99
CA TRP A 11 -21.34 -11.27 -3.33
C TRP A 11 -21.57 -12.59 -4.07
N SER A 12 -22.55 -12.67 -4.97
CA SER A 12 -22.76 -13.81 -5.86
C SER A 12 -21.62 -14.00 -6.87
N GLU A 13 -20.82 -12.96 -7.13
CA GLU A 13 -19.69 -12.97 -8.08
C GLU A 13 -18.34 -13.22 -7.41
N PHE A 14 -18.32 -13.41 -6.08
CA PHE A 14 -17.10 -13.63 -5.31
C PHE A 14 -17.19 -14.89 -4.43
N HIS A 15 -16.03 -15.47 -4.13
CA HIS A 15 -15.84 -16.41 -3.04
C HIS A 15 -15.42 -15.63 -1.78
N LYS A 16 -16.09 -15.91 -0.65
CA LYS A 16 -15.75 -15.35 0.65
C LYS A 16 -14.55 -16.09 1.22
N GLY A 17 -13.45 -15.37 1.46
CA GLY A 17 -12.27 -15.91 2.15
C GLY A 17 -12.41 -15.93 3.67
N LYS A 18 -11.29 -16.09 4.39
CA LYS A 18 -11.31 -16.18 5.85
C LYS A 18 -11.35 -14.78 6.47
N GLY A 19 -12.42 -14.51 7.25
CA GLY A 19 -12.53 -13.34 8.11
C GLY A 19 -13.23 -12.13 7.47
N TYR A 20 -14.44 -11.87 7.95
CA TYR A 20 -15.16 -10.60 7.76
C TYR A 20 -14.78 -9.67 8.92
N LYS A 21 -14.27 -8.45 8.66
CA LYS A 21 -14.06 -7.48 9.75
C LYS A 21 -15.36 -6.75 10.05
N ASN A 22 -15.58 -6.43 11.33
CA ASN A 22 -16.73 -5.63 11.80
C ASN A 22 -16.84 -4.24 11.12
N ASN A 23 -15.73 -3.73 10.55
CA ASN A 23 -15.68 -2.44 9.87
C ASN A 23 -16.16 -2.47 8.41
N GLN A 24 -16.99 -3.45 8.02
CA GLN A 24 -17.44 -3.66 6.63
C GLN A 24 -16.29 -3.79 5.62
N THR A 25 -15.14 -4.27 6.08
CA THR A 25 -13.95 -4.51 5.26
C THR A 25 -13.69 -6.01 5.19
N HIS A 26 -13.43 -6.49 3.99
CA HIS A 26 -13.15 -7.88 3.73
C HIS A 26 -11.65 -8.08 3.76
N LYS A 27 -11.20 -9.08 4.54
CA LYS A 27 -9.79 -9.48 4.54
C LYS A 27 -9.44 -10.16 3.22
N GLU A 28 -10.32 -11.05 2.76
CA GLU A 28 -10.06 -11.89 1.60
C GLU A 28 -11.37 -12.11 0.82
N ALA A 29 -11.39 -11.69 -0.44
CA ALA A 29 -12.42 -12.04 -1.41
C ALA A 29 -11.77 -12.44 -2.73
N PHE A 30 -12.26 -13.51 -3.36
CA PHE A 30 -11.72 -13.99 -4.63
C PHE A 30 -12.77 -13.85 -5.71
N CYS A 31 -12.43 -13.22 -6.85
CA CYS A 31 -13.35 -13.12 -7.97
C CYS A 31 -13.62 -14.52 -8.55
N ARG A 32 -14.90 -14.90 -8.70
CA ARG A 32 -15.29 -16.21 -9.24
C ARG A 32 -14.75 -16.44 -10.65
N GLY A 33 -14.82 -15.42 -11.52
CA GLY A 33 -14.29 -15.50 -12.88
C GLY A 33 -12.79 -15.77 -12.92
N CYS A 34 -12.00 -15.06 -12.11
CA CYS A 34 -10.55 -15.31 -12.01
C CYS A 34 -10.24 -16.71 -11.47
N VAL A 35 -10.93 -17.13 -10.41
CA VAL A 35 -10.74 -18.48 -9.85
C VAL A 35 -11.09 -19.55 -10.88
N GLN A 36 -12.23 -19.42 -11.56
CA GLN A 36 -12.67 -20.39 -12.57
C GLN A 36 -11.70 -20.47 -13.75
N ALA A 37 -11.18 -19.34 -14.23
CA ALA A 37 -10.20 -19.33 -15.31
C ALA A 37 -8.90 -20.05 -14.92
N THR A 38 -8.37 -19.79 -13.72
CA THR A 38 -7.18 -20.49 -13.21
C THR A 38 -7.44 -21.98 -13.01
N VAL A 39 -8.62 -22.36 -12.49
CA VAL A 39 -9.00 -23.77 -12.36
C VAL A 39 -9.05 -24.46 -13.71
N ALA A 40 -9.67 -23.82 -14.72
CA ALA A 40 -9.75 -24.38 -16.07
C ALA A 40 -8.36 -24.54 -16.71
N GLU A 41 -7.44 -23.59 -16.49
CA GLU A 41 -6.05 -23.68 -16.96
C GLU A 41 -5.30 -24.86 -16.32
N ILE A 42 -5.36 -25.00 -14.99
CA ILE A 42 -4.72 -26.10 -14.27
C ILE A 42 -5.32 -27.45 -14.71
N TYR A 43 -6.64 -27.54 -14.79
CA TYR A 43 -7.33 -28.77 -15.21
C TYR A 43 -6.95 -29.17 -16.64
N THR A 44 -6.90 -28.21 -17.57
CA THR A 44 -6.45 -28.45 -18.96
C THR A 44 -4.98 -28.91 -19.00
N SER A 45 -4.12 -28.32 -18.16
CA SER A 45 -2.72 -28.73 -18.02
C SER A 45 -2.59 -30.16 -17.50
N GLU A 46 -3.38 -30.55 -16.50
CA GLU A 46 -3.40 -31.91 -15.95
C GLU A 46 -3.92 -32.94 -16.95
N LEU A 47 -4.98 -32.62 -17.70
CA LEU A 47 -5.48 -33.48 -18.78
C LEU A 47 -4.40 -33.74 -19.83
N ARG A 48 -3.66 -32.70 -20.22
CA ARG A 48 -2.53 -32.83 -21.14
C ARG A 48 -1.45 -33.73 -20.54
N ALA A 49 -1.02 -33.46 -19.30
CA ALA A 49 0.00 -34.26 -18.63
C ALA A 49 -0.41 -35.74 -18.45
N HIS A 50 -1.70 -36.01 -18.21
CA HIS A 50 -2.22 -37.37 -18.12
C HIS A 50 -2.20 -38.08 -19.48
N SER A 51 -2.58 -37.40 -20.57
CA SER A 51 -2.51 -37.97 -21.92
C SER A 51 -1.08 -38.32 -22.36
N GLU A 52 -0.08 -37.61 -21.83
CA GLU A 52 1.35 -37.84 -22.08
C GLU A 52 1.97 -38.86 -21.09
N GLY A 53 1.19 -39.39 -20.15
CA GLY A 53 1.69 -40.32 -19.12
C GLY A 53 2.57 -39.68 -18.04
N ARG A 54 2.60 -38.35 -17.93
CA ARG A 54 3.34 -37.60 -16.90
C ARG A 54 2.59 -37.48 -15.57
N CYS A 55 1.27 -37.70 -15.58
CA CYS A 55 0.44 -37.69 -14.39
C CYS A 55 -0.43 -38.95 -14.34
N THR A 56 -0.54 -39.58 -13.16
CA THR A 56 -1.33 -40.80 -12.97
C THR A 56 -2.80 -40.55 -12.71
N VAL A 57 -3.15 -39.38 -12.15
CA VAL A 57 -4.53 -39.04 -11.75
C VAL A 57 -4.79 -37.57 -12.04
N VAL A 58 -5.83 -37.28 -12.81
CA VAL A 58 -6.35 -35.92 -13.02
C VAL A 58 -7.26 -35.58 -11.84
N ARG A 59 -6.99 -34.45 -11.19
CA ARG A 59 -7.80 -33.99 -10.05
C ARG A 59 -9.12 -33.40 -10.53
N ASP A 60 -10.16 -33.50 -9.72
CA ASP A 60 -11.43 -32.86 -10.01
C ASP A 60 -11.33 -31.34 -9.84
N GLU A 61 -12.14 -30.59 -10.59
CA GLU A 61 -12.15 -29.12 -10.54
C GLU A 61 -12.46 -28.57 -9.14
N SER A 62 -13.21 -29.30 -8.30
CA SER A 62 -13.57 -28.81 -6.96
C SER A 62 -12.35 -28.85 -6.02
N THR A 63 -11.55 -29.90 -6.11
CA THR A 63 -10.26 -30.02 -5.41
C THR A 63 -9.28 -28.95 -5.88
N ILE A 64 -9.12 -28.79 -7.22
CA ILE A 64 -8.25 -27.75 -7.79
C ILE A 64 -8.71 -26.36 -7.33
N ARG A 65 -10.02 -26.07 -7.34
CA ARG A 65 -10.57 -24.78 -6.90
C ARG A 65 -10.23 -24.48 -5.45
N LYS A 66 -10.39 -25.48 -4.56
CA LYS A 66 -10.05 -25.32 -3.14
C LYS A 66 -8.57 -25.00 -2.99
N GLU A 67 -7.70 -25.72 -3.70
CA GLU A 67 -6.26 -25.49 -3.69
C GLU A 67 -5.87 -24.12 -4.24
N VAL A 68 -6.48 -23.66 -5.34
CA VAL A 68 -6.25 -22.33 -5.92
C VAL A 68 -6.59 -21.22 -4.92
N ILE A 69 -7.67 -21.38 -4.15
CA ILE A 69 -8.09 -20.42 -3.11
C ILE A 69 -7.16 -20.51 -1.88
N ASP A 70 -6.91 -21.72 -1.37
CA ASP A 70 -6.12 -21.95 -0.16
C ASP A 70 -4.64 -21.57 -0.35
N ALA A 71 -4.06 -21.85 -1.52
CA ALA A 71 -2.70 -21.48 -1.90
C ALA A 71 -2.58 -20.04 -2.43
N GLN A 72 -3.70 -19.30 -2.51
CA GLN A 72 -3.76 -17.92 -3.01
C GLN A 72 -3.09 -17.70 -4.38
N VAL A 73 -3.24 -18.69 -5.28
CA VAL A 73 -2.73 -18.58 -6.66
C VAL A 73 -3.39 -17.37 -7.36
N VAL A 74 -4.67 -17.14 -7.09
CA VAL A 74 -5.37 -15.91 -7.46
C VAL A 74 -5.23 -14.89 -6.33
N LYS A 75 -4.69 -13.71 -6.65
CA LYS A 75 -4.49 -12.63 -5.69
C LYS A 75 -5.83 -12.26 -5.01
N PRO A 76 -5.92 -12.31 -3.68
CA PRO A 76 -7.13 -11.91 -2.97
C PRO A 76 -7.39 -10.41 -3.14
N ILE A 77 -8.66 -10.05 -3.24
CA ILE A 77 -9.14 -8.67 -3.29
C ILE A 77 -9.50 -8.27 -1.87
N CYS A 78 -8.68 -7.40 -1.29
CA CYS A 78 -8.84 -6.92 0.07
C CYS A 78 -9.53 -5.54 0.07
N GLY A 79 -10.33 -5.26 1.09
CA GLY A 79 -10.89 -3.93 1.34
C GLY A 79 -12.41 -3.87 1.28
N ARG A 80 -12.93 -2.72 0.82
CA ARG A 80 -14.37 -2.45 0.75
C ARG A 80 -14.96 -2.95 -0.58
N ILE A 81 -16.28 -2.99 -0.65
CA ILE A 81 -17.02 -3.42 -1.85
C ILE A 81 -16.69 -2.58 -3.09
N GLU A 82 -16.29 -1.31 -2.93
CA GLU A 82 -15.86 -0.45 -4.05
C GLU A 82 -14.59 -1.00 -4.72
N THR A 83 -13.68 -1.63 -3.96
CA THR A 83 -12.48 -2.28 -4.51
C THR A 83 -12.87 -3.52 -5.33
N MET A 84 -13.84 -4.29 -4.84
CA MET A 84 -14.37 -5.46 -5.54
C MET A 84 -15.06 -5.08 -6.85
N LEU A 85 -15.91 -4.05 -6.81
CA LEU A 85 -16.57 -3.49 -8.00
C LEU A 85 -15.57 -2.97 -9.03
N ARG A 86 -14.53 -2.24 -8.57
CA ARG A 86 -13.46 -1.75 -9.44
C ARG A 86 -12.75 -2.90 -10.16
N HIS A 87 -12.54 -4.03 -9.47
CA HIS A 87 -11.97 -5.21 -10.10
C HIS A 87 -12.89 -5.75 -11.21
N LEU A 88 -14.19 -5.94 -10.97
CA LEU A 88 -15.12 -6.44 -11.99
C LEU A 88 -15.19 -5.54 -13.24
N VAL A 89 -15.21 -4.22 -13.04
CA VAL A 89 -15.37 -3.24 -14.12
C VAL A 89 -14.08 -3.04 -14.89
N LYS A 90 -12.95 -2.85 -14.20
CA LYS A 90 -11.71 -2.37 -14.83
C LYS A 90 -10.60 -3.41 -14.99
N ALA A 91 -10.55 -4.41 -14.12
CA ALA A 91 -9.37 -5.28 -14.02
C ALA A 91 -9.63 -6.74 -14.39
N CYS A 92 -10.86 -7.24 -14.24
CA CYS A 92 -11.17 -8.66 -14.43
C CYS A 92 -11.37 -8.97 -15.93
N PRO A 93 -10.48 -9.74 -16.58
CA PRO A 93 -10.66 -10.13 -17.98
C PRO A 93 -11.79 -11.17 -18.13
N HIS A 94 -12.04 -11.98 -17.10
CA HIS A 94 -12.98 -13.10 -17.13
C HIS A 94 -14.42 -12.74 -16.74
N PHE A 95 -14.74 -11.45 -16.65
CA PHE A 95 -16.10 -10.98 -16.36
C PHE A 95 -16.83 -10.62 -17.65
N GLU A 96 -17.39 -11.64 -18.33
CA GLU A 96 -17.97 -11.51 -19.68
C GLU A 96 -19.39 -10.92 -19.71
N ASN A 97 -20.13 -10.97 -18.60
CA ASN A 97 -21.52 -10.52 -18.58
C ASN A 97 -21.60 -8.98 -18.68
N SER A 98 -21.82 -8.48 -19.89
CA SER A 98 -21.85 -7.04 -20.20
C SER A 98 -22.89 -6.28 -19.39
N THR A 99 -24.08 -6.85 -19.19
CA THR A 99 -25.14 -6.24 -18.36
C THR A 99 -24.70 -6.11 -16.90
N LYS A 100 -24.20 -7.20 -16.31
CA LYS A 100 -23.69 -7.16 -14.93
C LYS A 100 -22.50 -6.21 -14.77
N ARG A 101 -21.67 -6.07 -15.81
CA ARG A 101 -20.55 -5.11 -15.81
C ARG A 101 -21.05 -3.66 -15.78
N GLN A 102 -22.07 -3.33 -16.57
CA GLN A 102 -22.70 -2.00 -16.54
C GLN A 102 -23.39 -1.73 -15.19
N ASP A 103 -24.06 -2.73 -14.62
CA ASP A 103 -24.68 -2.60 -13.29
C ASP A 103 -23.62 -2.41 -12.19
N ALA A 104 -22.49 -3.10 -12.30
CA ALA A 104 -21.36 -2.94 -11.38
C ALA A 104 -20.75 -1.54 -11.48
N GLU A 105 -20.64 -1.01 -12.70
CA GLU A 105 -20.18 0.34 -12.97
C GLU A 105 -21.13 1.39 -12.38
N ARG A 106 -22.45 1.25 -12.60
CA ARG A 106 -23.46 2.13 -12.03
C ARG A 106 -23.43 2.17 -10.49
N GLU A 107 -23.30 1.00 -9.86
CA GLU A 107 -23.19 0.92 -8.40
C GLU A 107 -21.87 1.54 -7.89
N LEU A 108 -20.76 1.32 -8.60
CA LEU A 108 -19.46 1.91 -8.27
C LEU A 108 -19.52 3.45 -8.33
N GLU A 109 -20.16 4.00 -9.36
CA GLU A 109 -20.38 5.45 -9.49
C GLU A 109 -21.27 6.00 -8.36
N SER A 110 -22.39 5.33 -8.07
CA SER A 110 -23.31 5.70 -6.99
C SER A 110 -22.58 5.80 -5.64
N ARG A 111 -21.73 4.81 -5.33
CA ARG A 111 -20.92 4.80 -4.10
C ARG A 111 -19.86 5.90 -4.09
N THR A 112 -19.20 6.12 -5.23
CA THR A 112 -18.17 7.17 -5.36
C THR A 112 -18.77 8.57 -5.20
N ARG A 113 -20.00 8.81 -5.68
CA ARG A 113 -20.72 10.08 -5.49
C ARG A 113 -21.09 10.31 -4.02
N LYS A 114 -21.57 9.26 -3.33
CA LYS A 114 -21.89 9.34 -1.89
C LYS A 114 -20.67 9.69 -1.03
N THR A 115 -19.48 9.23 -1.38
CA THR A 115 -18.26 9.61 -0.67
C THR A 115 -17.83 11.05 -0.90
N LYS A 116 -18.13 11.65 -2.07
CA LYS A 116 -17.78 13.05 -2.37
C LYS A 116 -18.75 14.05 -1.74
N HIS A 117 -20.02 13.68 -1.65
CA HIS A 117 -21.06 14.48 -0.96
C HIS A 117 -21.32 14.00 0.46
N GLY A 118 -20.34 13.34 1.08
CA GLY A 118 -20.39 13.12 2.53
C GLY A 118 -20.71 14.46 3.19
N PRO A 119 -21.59 14.48 4.21
CA PRO A 119 -22.04 15.71 4.82
C PRO A 119 -20.78 16.53 5.10
N VAL A 120 -20.71 17.70 4.48
CA VAL A 120 -19.84 18.76 4.98
C VAL A 120 -20.41 18.99 6.37
N SER A 121 -19.92 18.22 7.34
CA SER A 121 -20.13 18.52 8.74
C SER A 121 -19.67 19.97 8.81
N ASN A 122 -20.62 20.86 9.10
CA ASN A 122 -20.38 22.25 9.44
C ASN A 122 -19.36 22.26 10.59
N SER A 123 -18.08 22.06 10.26
CA SER A 123 -16.97 22.44 11.10
C SER A 123 -16.91 23.92 10.91
N THR A 124 -17.53 24.63 11.85
CA THR A 124 -17.20 25.99 12.24
C THR A 124 -15.76 26.26 11.86
N GLU A 125 -15.56 27.12 10.87
CA GLU A 125 -14.24 27.56 10.43
C GLU A 125 -13.52 28.19 11.61
N ILE A 126 -12.69 27.40 12.30
CA ILE A 126 -11.60 27.95 13.09
C ILE A 126 -10.49 28.25 12.08
N LEU A 127 -10.57 29.49 11.62
CA LEU A 127 -9.62 30.20 10.77
C LEU A 127 -8.24 30.21 11.44
N CYS A 128 -7.36 29.26 11.13
CA CYS A 128 -5.95 29.30 11.52
C CYS A 128 -5.08 28.66 10.43
N ASN A 129 -4.54 29.47 9.52
CA ASN A 129 -3.08 29.62 9.38
C ASN A 129 -2.72 30.75 8.40
N PRO A 130 -1.75 31.63 8.73
CA PRO A 130 -1.24 32.66 7.86
C PRO A 130 -0.24 32.11 6.82
N PRO A 131 0.06 32.85 5.74
CA PRO A 131 0.98 32.44 4.68
C PRO A 131 2.44 32.40 5.17
N LEU A 132 3.10 31.25 4.99
CA LEU A 132 4.54 31.09 5.23
C LEU A 132 5.33 31.77 4.10
N ALA A 133 6.24 32.67 4.49
CA ALA A 133 7.23 33.29 3.61
C ALA A 133 8.23 32.25 3.04
N PRO A 134 8.78 32.48 1.83
CA PRO A 134 9.72 31.57 1.20
C PRO A 134 11.10 31.65 1.88
N LEU A 135 11.53 30.56 2.53
CA LEU A 135 12.91 30.38 2.99
C LEU A 135 13.83 30.20 1.78
N GLN A 136 14.73 31.17 1.58
CA GLN A 136 15.89 31.04 0.69
C GLN A 136 16.87 30.03 1.28
N ILE A 137 17.04 28.89 0.60
CA ILE A 137 18.07 27.89 0.90
C ILE A 137 19.36 28.33 0.19
N PRO A 138 20.50 28.50 0.90
CA PRO A 138 21.78 28.74 0.24
C PRO A 138 22.24 27.47 -0.50
N ASN A 139 22.64 27.67 -1.77
CA ASN A 139 23.22 26.67 -2.65
C ASN A 139 24.35 25.87 -1.97
N ALA A 140 24.09 24.61 -1.65
CA ALA A 140 25.10 23.64 -1.30
C ALA A 140 25.60 22.92 -2.56
N MET A 141 26.91 22.93 -2.74
CA MET A 141 27.65 22.36 -3.85
C MET A 141 27.35 20.87 -4.07
N LEU A 142 27.06 20.52 -5.32
CA LEU A 142 27.00 19.15 -5.84
C LEU A 142 28.41 18.54 -5.93
N PRO A 143 28.64 17.30 -5.44
CA PRO A 143 29.79 16.50 -5.83
C PRO A 143 29.53 15.72 -7.15
N PRO A 144 30.58 15.38 -7.91
CA PRO A 144 30.50 14.85 -9.27
C PRO A 144 30.05 13.39 -9.34
N SER A 145 29.23 13.10 -10.35
CA SER A 145 28.73 11.78 -10.72
C SER A 145 29.85 10.88 -11.27
N HIS A 146 29.94 9.66 -10.77
CA HIS A 146 30.74 8.58 -11.38
C HIS A 146 29.77 7.56 -11.99
N LEU A 147 29.75 7.51 -13.32
CA LEU A 147 29.06 6.49 -14.11
C LEU A 147 29.89 5.20 -14.11
N PRO A 148 29.28 4.02 -13.93
CA PRO A 148 29.87 2.76 -14.36
C PRO A 148 29.55 2.49 -15.84
N THR A 149 30.62 2.26 -16.60
CA THR A 149 30.68 1.83 -17.99
C THR A 149 29.98 0.48 -18.21
N PRO A 150 29.27 0.25 -19.33
CA PRO A 150 28.78 -1.06 -19.69
C PRO A 150 29.90 -1.96 -20.20
N ILE A 151 30.05 -3.14 -19.59
CA ILE A 151 30.90 -4.22 -20.10
C ILE A 151 30.14 -4.94 -21.22
N ALA A 152 30.66 -4.80 -22.43
CA ALA A 152 30.30 -5.62 -23.57
C ALA A 152 31.09 -6.95 -23.54
N SER A 153 30.40 -8.07 -23.79
CA SER A 153 30.83 -9.20 -24.64
C SER A 153 30.29 -10.53 -24.14
N GLY A 154 29.63 -11.25 -25.03
CA GLY A 154 29.20 -12.63 -24.81
C GLY A 154 28.39 -13.13 -26.00
N ALA A 155 29.10 -13.52 -27.05
CA ALA A 155 28.54 -14.09 -28.27
C ALA A 155 27.76 -15.38 -28.00
N CYS A 156 26.56 -15.49 -28.56
CA CYS A 156 25.87 -16.77 -28.76
C CYS A 156 25.63 -16.99 -30.25
N THR A 157 26.14 -18.13 -30.70
CA THR A 157 26.11 -18.74 -32.02
C THR A 157 24.73 -18.85 -32.68
N PRO A 158 24.63 -18.75 -34.01
CA PRO A 158 23.40 -18.97 -34.75
C PRO A 158 23.12 -20.48 -34.95
N LEU A 159 21.90 -20.90 -34.66
CA LEU A 159 21.35 -22.21 -35.07
C LEU A 159 20.45 -22.01 -36.31
N PRO A 160 20.48 -22.93 -37.29
CA PRO A 160 19.77 -22.76 -38.55
C PRO A 160 18.35 -23.35 -38.51
N GLY A 161 17.44 -22.66 -39.20
CA GLY A 161 16.47 -23.30 -40.09
C GLY A 161 15.21 -23.86 -39.45
N LEU A 162 14.14 -23.05 -39.45
CA LEU A 162 12.80 -23.54 -39.79
C LEU A 162 12.07 -22.49 -40.62
N SER A 163 11.99 -22.80 -41.91
CA SER A 163 11.14 -22.15 -42.90
C SER A 163 9.68 -22.50 -42.62
N GLY A 164 8.77 -21.52 -42.71
CA GLY A 164 7.36 -21.84 -42.89
C GLY A 164 6.35 -20.78 -42.46
N ILE A 165 5.81 -20.10 -43.47
CA ILE A 165 4.45 -19.53 -43.53
C ILE A 165 4.30 -18.12 -42.89
N ASN A 166 4.63 -17.10 -43.70
CA ASN A 166 4.14 -15.73 -43.53
C ASN A 166 2.73 -15.62 -44.11
N THR A 167 1.71 -15.53 -43.25
CA THR A 167 0.38 -15.03 -43.65
C THR A 167 0.29 -13.57 -43.21
N LEU A 168 0.50 -12.65 -44.16
CA LEU A 168 0.28 -11.22 -43.99
C LEU A 168 -1.22 -10.97 -43.81
N VAL A 169 -1.62 -10.60 -42.60
CA VAL A 169 -2.96 -10.06 -42.32
C VAL A 169 -2.80 -8.54 -42.15
N THR A 170 -3.20 -7.81 -43.16
CA THR A 170 -3.24 -6.34 -43.18
C THR A 170 -4.35 -5.88 -42.24
N PHE A 171 -4.02 -5.15 -41.17
CA PHE A 171 -5.00 -4.47 -40.32
C PHE A 171 -4.97 -2.96 -40.63
N ASP A 172 -6.08 -2.47 -41.16
CA ASP A 172 -6.38 -1.04 -41.33
C ASP A 172 -6.40 -0.34 -39.97
N THR A 173 -5.57 0.69 -39.83
CA THR A 173 -5.50 1.54 -38.64
C THR A 173 -6.25 2.85 -38.91
N PRO A 174 -7.27 3.23 -38.12
CA PRO A 174 -7.90 4.53 -38.30
C PRO A 174 -7.04 5.66 -37.71
N ILE A 175 -6.95 6.72 -38.50
CA ILE A 175 -6.26 8.00 -38.26
C ILE A 175 -6.88 8.71 -37.05
N PHE A 176 -6.04 9.08 -36.08
CA PHE A 176 -6.42 9.89 -34.91
C PHE A 176 -5.97 11.34 -35.12
N THR A 177 -6.92 12.27 -35.12
CA THR A 177 -6.70 13.72 -35.23
C THR A 177 -6.49 14.36 -33.85
N PRO A 178 -5.57 15.34 -33.69
CA PRO A 178 -5.40 16.07 -32.44
C PRO A 178 -6.09 17.46 -32.47
N GLY A 179 -6.66 17.90 -31.34
CA GLY A 179 -7.05 19.30 -31.17
C GLY A 179 -7.81 19.62 -29.87
N PRO A 180 -7.75 20.88 -29.36
CA PRO A 180 -7.35 21.16 -27.97
C PRO A 180 -8.35 22.01 -27.15
N SER A 181 -8.13 22.16 -25.83
CA SER A 181 -8.31 23.45 -25.11
C SER A 181 -7.89 23.38 -23.64
N VAL A 182 -7.15 24.39 -23.19
CA VAL A 182 -6.74 24.65 -21.80
C VAL A 182 -7.46 25.93 -21.34
N PRO A 183 -8.08 25.98 -20.15
CA PRO A 183 -8.60 27.24 -19.59
C PRO A 183 -7.64 27.91 -18.58
N PRO A 184 -7.81 29.23 -18.34
CA PRO A 184 -6.80 30.12 -17.77
C PRO A 184 -6.77 30.20 -16.23
N MET A 185 -5.62 30.62 -15.69
CA MET A 185 -5.36 30.88 -14.27
C MET A 185 -6.09 32.13 -13.74
N LEU A 186 -6.43 32.11 -12.44
CA LEU A 186 -6.96 33.24 -11.68
C LEU A 186 -5.96 33.73 -10.60
N PRO A 187 -6.11 34.97 -10.10
CA PRO A 187 -5.03 35.75 -9.51
C PRO A 187 -4.91 35.65 -7.98
N LEU A 188 -3.68 35.86 -7.52
CA LEU A 188 -3.20 35.90 -6.13
C LEU A 188 -3.67 37.19 -5.42
N LEU A 189 -4.22 37.09 -4.20
CA LEU A 189 -4.52 38.22 -3.32
C LEU A 189 -3.43 38.40 -2.26
N GLN A 190 -3.01 39.65 -2.07
CA GLN A 190 -2.12 40.14 -1.02
C GLN A 190 -2.86 40.27 0.31
N VAL A 191 -2.16 40.03 1.42
CA VAL A 191 -2.58 40.38 2.78
C VAL A 191 -1.42 40.97 3.58
N ASP A 192 -1.73 42.06 4.28
CA ASP A 192 -0.85 42.95 5.03
C ASP A 192 -0.35 42.40 6.39
N ASP A 193 0.75 43.02 6.84
CA ASP A 193 1.54 42.85 8.07
C ASP A 193 0.77 42.87 9.39
N VAL A 194 1.12 41.96 10.31
CA VAL A 194 0.86 42.14 11.75
C VAL A 194 2.03 41.66 12.62
N ASP A 195 2.43 42.57 13.51
CA ASP A 195 3.43 42.56 14.58
C ASP A 195 3.30 41.39 15.59
N MET A 196 4.44 40.84 16.05
CA MET A 196 4.53 39.70 16.99
C MET A 196 5.54 39.99 18.12
N GLY A 197 5.01 40.20 19.34
CA GLY A 197 5.74 40.33 20.61
C GLY A 197 6.15 39.00 21.28
N PRO A 198 6.68 39.03 22.53
CA PRO A 198 7.90 38.29 22.89
C PRO A 198 7.73 36.90 23.54
N GLN A 199 8.78 36.08 23.37
CA GLN A 199 8.88 34.66 23.70
C GLN A 199 9.09 34.30 25.18
N ALA A 200 8.57 33.13 25.57
CA ALA A 200 8.72 32.51 26.89
C ALA A 200 9.90 31.52 26.99
N LYS A 201 10.48 31.46 28.19
CA LYS A 201 11.74 30.80 28.58
C LYS A 201 11.64 29.27 28.67
N ARG A 202 12.72 28.58 28.28
CA ARG A 202 12.97 27.13 28.45
C ARG A 202 13.46 26.80 29.88
N PRO A 203 13.04 25.67 30.49
CA PRO A 203 13.60 25.20 31.76
C PRO A 203 14.85 24.32 31.57
N ARG A 204 15.75 24.40 32.56
CA ARG A 204 17.05 23.73 32.64
C ARG A 204 16.92 22.46 33.49
N LEU A 205 17.42 21.33 33.00
CA LEU A 205 17.43 20.04 33.71
C LEU A 205 18.74 19.87 34.48
N ASP A 206 18.64 19.73 35.80
CA ASP A 206 19.74 19.34 36.69
C ASP A 206 19.75 17.83 36.88
N SER A 207 20.93 17.23 36.67
CA SER A 207 21.18 15.79 36.87
C SER A 207 21.71 15.55 38.28
N SER A 208 21.12 14.61 39.01
CA SER A 208 21.65 14.09 40.28
C SER A 208 21.82 12.58 40.19
N ALA A 209 23.07 12.14 40.38
CA ALA A 209 23.48 10.74 40.45
C ALA A 209 23.19 10.14 41.84
N SER A 210 22.90 8.84 41.88
CA SER A 210 22.93 8.04 43.09
C SER A 210 23.63 6.72 42.80
N SER A 211 24.64 6.41 43.62
CA SER A 211 25.50 5.24 43.56
C SER A 211 25.07 4.22 44.61
N GLY A 212 25.07 2.93 44.25
CA GLY A 212 24.90 1.81 45.17
C GLY A 212 25.75 0.62 44.74
N GLU A 213 26.62 0.16 45.66
CA GLU A 213 27.65 -0.87 45.50
C GLU A 213 27.18 -2.31 45.77
N GLY A 214 27.96 -3.29 45.25
CA GLY A 214 28.06 -4.68 45.74
C GLY A 214 27.26 -5.70 44.91
N THR A 215 27.80 -6.79 44.35
CA THR A 215 28.92 -7.66 44.76
C THR A 215 29.52 -8.38 43.54
N SER A 216 30.82 -8.65 43.60
CA SER A 216 31.64 -9.18 42.51
C SER A 216 31.39 -10.67 42.26
N SER A 217 30.86 -10.98 41.08
CA SER A 217 30.94 -12.29 40.43
C SER A 217 31.47 -12.04 39.02
N THR A 218 32.74 -12.37 38.79
CA THR A 218 33.45 -12.21 37.51
C THR A 218 32.66 -12.85 36.35
N PRO A 219 32.08 -12.06 35.42
CA PRO A 219 31.34 -12.62 34.30
C PRO A 219 32.29 -12.98 33.14
N PHE A 220 31.97 -14.15 32.58
CA PHE A 220 32.53 -14.78 31.41
C PHE A 220 32.45 -13.87 30.16
N PHE A 221 33.58 -13.74 29.47
CA PHE A 221 33.83 -12.81 28.36
C PHE A 221 33.19 -13.31 27.04
N ALA A 222 31.86 -13.34 26.93
CA ALA A 222 31.17 -13.48 25.62
C ALA A 222 29.66 -13.19 25.64
N GLU A 223 29.02 -12.99 26.78
CA GLU A 223 27.62 -12.55 26.82
C GLU A 223 27.63 -11.03 27.00
N VAL A 224 27.52 -10.29 25.90
CA VAL A 224 27.20 -8.86 25.95
C VAL A 224 25.81 -8.78 26.55
N ALA A 225 25.75 -8.73 27.89
CA ALA A 225 24.52 -8.51 28.63
C ALA A 225 23.88 -7.27 28.00
N ALA A 226 22.78 -7.47 27.27
CA ALA A 226 22.08 -6.39 26.61
C ALA A 226 21.87 -5.31 27.65
N PRO A 227 22.30 -4.06 27.40
CA PRO A 227 22.23 -3.00 28.40
C PRO A 227 20.80 -2.98 28.95
N PRO A 228 20.63 -2.90 30.28
CA PRO A 228 19.32 -2.96 30.91
C PRO A 228 18.40 -1.98 30.21
N LYS A 229 17.27 -2.48 29.71
CA LYS A 229 16.30 -1.69 28.92
C LYS A 229 15.80 -0.55 29.80
N LEU A 230 16.39 0.63 29.64
CA LEU A 230 16.01 1.82 30.38
C LEU A 230 14.58 2.19 29.94
N ARG A 231 13.60 1.93 30.80
CA ARG A 231 12.23 2.36 30.52
C ARG A 231 12.15 3.87 30.68
N TRP A 232 11.61 4.54 29.67
CA TRP A 232 11.38 5.98 29.73
C TRP A 232 10.30 6.29 30.77
N SER A 233 10.42 7.46 31.41
CA SER A 233 9.33 7.97 32.23
C SER A 233 8.10 8.24 31.35
N ASN A 234 6.90 8.16 31.93
CA ASN A 234 5.66 8.42 31.19
C ASN A 234 5.66 9.83 30.57
N GLU A 235 6.22 10.81 31.27
CA GLU A 235 6.33 12.20 30.78
C GLU A 235 7.24 12.30 29.55
N LEU A 236 8.43 11.68 29.60
CA LEU A 236 9.35 11.67 28.46
C LEU A 236 8.76 10.90 27.27
N GLN A 237 8.04 9.82 27.54
CA GLN A 237 7.37 9.01 26.54
C GLN A 237 6.26 9.79 25.82
N GLU A 238 5.50 10.60 26.55
CA GLU A 238 4.43 11.43 25.99
C GLU A 238 5.02 12.61 25.18
N GLN A 239 6.07 13.25 25.70
CA GLN A 239 6.80 14.28 24.97
C GLN A 239 7.34 13.74 23.63
N PHE A 240 7.95 12.56 23.65
CA PHE A 240 8.44 11.93 22.42
C PHE A 240 7.33 11.61 21.42
N ARG A 241 6.16 11.15 21.86
CA ARG A 241 5.02 10.91 20.96
C ARG A 241 4.57 12.20 20.29
N ALA A 242 4.46 13.28 21.06
CA ALA A 242 4.08 14.59 20.52
C ALA A 242 5.10 15.09 19.49
N GLU A 243 6.39 15.04 19.80
CA GLU A 243 7.47 15.45 18.89
C GLU A 243 7.54 14.56 17.63
N LEU A 244 7.35 13.24 17.76
CA LEU A 244 7.31 12.33 16.61
C LEU A 244 6.13 12.64 15.68
N CYS A 245 4.95 12.91 16.22
CA CYS A 245 3.79 13.34 15.44
C CYS A 245 4.08 14.64 14.67
N MET A 246 4.64 15.64 15.37
CA MET A 246 5.00 16.92 14.77
C MET A 246 6.04 16.77 13.65
N LEU A 247 7.03 15.90 13.86
CA LEU A 247 8.04 15.58 12.85
C LEU A 247 7.39 14.99 11.59
N LEU A 248 6.52 14.00 11.73
CA LEU A 248 5.84 13.36 10.59
C LEU A 248 4.97 14.36 9.81
N ILE A 249 4.31 15.29 10.50
CA ILE A 249 3.56 16.38 9.85
C ILE A 249 4.51 17.30 9.09
N ALA A 250 5.58 17.77 9.74
CA ALA A 250 6.54 18.69 9.16
C ALA A 250 7.25 18.11 7.92
N THR A 251 7.52 16.80 7.91
CA THR A 251 8.15 16.10 6.78
C THR A 251 7.14 15.53 5.78
N ASN A 252 5.84 15.85 5.91
CA ASN A 252 4.76 15.30 5.09
C ASN A 252 4.83 13.76 4.95
N THR A 253 5.17 13.09 6.05
CA THR A 253 5.29 11.63 6.11
C THR A 253 3.99 11.03 6.62
N ALA A 254 3.43 10.08 5.87
CA ALA A 254 2.18 9.44 6.26
C ALA A 254 2.34 8.70 7.60
N TRP A 255 1.33 8.80 8.47
CA TRP A 255 1.30 8.12 9.77
C TRP A 255 1.62 6.62 9.67
N TRP A 256 1.16 5.95 8.61
CA TRP A 256 1.40 4.52 8.40
C TRP A 256 2.89 4.14 8.32
N ALA A 257 3.79 5.10 8.09
CA ALA A 257 5.23 4.87 8.13
C ALA A 257 5.72 4.38 9.50
N VAL A 258 5.08 4.80 10.61
CA VAL A 258 5.47 4.34 11.96
C VAL A 258 5.13 2.87 12.22
N ASP A 259 4.18 2.31 11.46
CA ASP A 259 3.80 0.90 11.52
C ASP A 259 4.66 0.00 10.63
N HIS A 260 5.52 0.58 9.79
CA HIS A 260 6.38 -0.20 8.93
C HIS A 260 7.38 -1.03 9.77
N PRO A 261 7.50 -2.36 9.58
CA PRO A 261 8.33 -3.22 10.42
C PRO A 261 9.79 -2.77 10.51
N TYR A 262 10.35 -2.27 9.41
CA TYR A 262 11.70 -1.75 9.37
C TYR A 262 11.89 -0.49 10.23
N VAL A 263 10.90 0.41 10.27
CA VAL A 263 10.94 1.61 11.10
C VAL A 263 10.91 1.22 12.57
N ARG A 264 10.03 0.29 12.96
CA ARG A 264 9.98 -0.24 14.34
C ARG A 264 11.29 -0.90 14.76
N TRP A 265 11.89 -1.70 13.88
CA TRP A 265 13.21 -2.30 14.12
C TRP A 265 14.29 -1.22 14.31
N TRP A 266 14.34 -0.22 13.42
CA TRP A 266 15.30 0.88 13.51
C TRP A 266 15.20 1.64 14.83
N PHE A 267 14.00 2.02 15.26
CA PHE A 267 13.78 2.66 16.57
C PHE A 267 14.21 1.76 17.72
N SER A 268 14.01 0.44 17.64
CA SER A 268 14.45 -0.48 18.68
C SER A 268 15.98 -0.57 18.83
N CYS A 269 16.72 -0.33 17.75
CA CYS A 269 18.18 -0.32 17.75
C CYS A 269 18.76 0.98 18.32
N TRP A 270 18.17 2.12 17.98
CA TRP A 270 18.75 3.44 18.27
C TRP A 270 18.11 4.17 19.46
N LEU A 271 16.87 3.82 19.80
CA LEU A 271 16.09 4.42 20.89
C LEU A 271 15.49 3.32 21.79
N PRO A 272 16.32 2.51 22.47
CA PRO A 272 15.84 1.45 23.33
C PRO A 272 15.01 2.04 24.48
N GLY A 273 13.81 1.52 24.68
CA GLY A 273 12.87 1.96 25.72
C GLY A 273 11.77 2.91 25.25
N ALA A 274 11.94 3.55 24.08
CA ALA A 274 10.90 4.35 23.45
C ALA A 274 9.79 3.45 22.87
N GLN A 275 8.54 3.76 23.19
CA GLN A 275 7.37 3.14 22.58
C GLN A 275 6.86 4.00 21.43
N ILE A 276 6.88 3.45 20.22
CA ILE A 276 6.31 4.11 19.04
C ILE A 276 4.78 4.02 19.15
N PRO A 277 4.04 5.12 18.95
CA PRO A 277 2.59 5.11 18.92
C PRO A 277 2.08 4.28 17.72
N GLY A 278 1.12 3.38 17.95
CA GLY A 278 0.50 2.50 16.95
C GLY A 278 -0.59 1.63 17.52
#